data_AF-A0A7J9CF65-F1
#
_entry.id   AF-A0A7J9CF65-F1
#
_cell.length_a   1.000
_cell.length_b   1.000
_cell.length_c   1.000
_cell.angle_alpha   90.00
_cell.angle_beta   90.00
_cell.angle_gamma   90.00
#
_symmetry.space_group_name_H-M   'P 1'
#
loop_
_entity.id
_entity.type
_entity.pdbx_description
1 polymer ?
#
loop_
_entity_poly.entity_id
_entity_poly.type
_entity_poly.pdbx_seq_one_letter_code
_entity_poly.pdbx_strand_id
1 'polypeptide(L)'
;MLVRTNTLLQGYSGIRFEILEAITKLLNHNVTPCLPLRGSVIASSDIIPLSYIVGLLIGRPNSKTIVPNGEPLDAQKTFRVADIDSEFFELQPKEGLTLVNGTAVGSTMAATVLFEQNILVVFTIVTTAKRIHKIDPLQKLKQDHYALKSAPKWLGPQIEVIRFATKSIEKEINSVNDNLLVDVSRNKALHCANFQGTPIGVSMDNARLANAANYGFKGAEVAIASYCSELQYLANPVTTHVQSTEQHNQDVNSLGLISVLKTVEVIDLLKILLTTFLVALFQAIDLRHLEDNLKDIVKNTVGQIAKKTLTTSADGKLQPLRFCEKELLQAVDCVYIFTYIDDPSSATYPLMQKLRQVLVEHAMTEGEIEKNPNTSIFQNIAAFEDELK
;
A
#
# COMPACT_ATOMS: atom_id res chain seq x y z
N MET A 1 -14.74 22.12 -5.70
CA MET A 1 -15.13 22.92 -6.88
C MET A 1 -15.64 22.01 -7.99
N LEU A 2 -14.82 21.13 -8.57
CA LEU A 2 -15.21 20.26 -9.70
C LEU A 2 -16.51 19.47 -9.46
N VAL A 3 -16.59 18.69 -8.38
CA VAL A 3 -17.81 17.90 -8.08
C VAL A 3 -19.01 18.81 -7.85
N ARG A 4 -18.84 19.96 -7.17
CA ARG A 4 -19.95 20.91 -6.97
C ARG A 4 -20.49 21.37 -8.33
N THR A 5 -19.62 21.79 -9.25
CA THR A 5 -20.03 22.16 -10.61
C THR A 5 -20.77 21.00 -11.27
N ASN A 6 -20.22 19.78 -11.27
CA ASN A 6 -20.84 18.60 -11.87
C ASN A 6 -22.25 18.32 -11.35
N THR A 7 -22.43 18.32 -10.02
CA THR A 7 -23.72 18.05 -9.36
C THR A 7 -24.77 19.15 -9.54
N LEU A 8 -24.42 20.25 -10.21
CA LEU A 8 -25.33 21.36 -10.54
C LEU A 8 -25.72 21.38 -12.02
N LEU A 9 -24.99 20.64 -12.88
CA LEU A 9 -25.19 20.66 -14.33
C LEU A 9 -26.46 19.92 -14.79
N GLN A 10 -27.08 19.09 -13.94
CA GLN A 10 -28.28 18.35 -14.35
C GLN A 10 -29.53 19.24 -14.47
N GLY A 11 -29.46 20.52 -14.07
CA GLY A 11 -30.54 21.50 -14.28
C GLY A 11 -31.64 21.50 -13.21
N TYR A 12 -31.48 20.75 -12.12
CA TYR A 12 -32.47 20.63 -11.04
C TYR A 12 -32.23 21.56 -9.84
N SER A 13 -31.24 22.45 -9.91
CA SER A 13 -30.80 23.22 -8.74
C SER A 13 -31.19 24.70 -8.76
N GLY A 14 -31.57 25.25 -9.91
CA GLY A 14 -31.98 26.65 -10.03
C GLY A 14 -30.84 27.64 -9.75
N ILE A 15 -29.73 27.50 -10.47
CA ILE A 15 -28.56 28.38 -10.39
C ILE A 15 -28.16 28.90 -11.77
N ARG A 16 -27.67 30.14 -11.83
CA ARG A 16 -27.08 30.73 -13.04
C ARG A 16 -25.86 29.96 -13.53
N PHE A 17 -25.76 29.82 -14.85
CA PHE A 17 -24.66 29.09 -15.49
C PHE A 17 -23.33 29.86 -15.35
N GLU A 18 -23.41 31.19 -15.33
CA GLU A 18 -22.28 32.10 -15.17
C GLU A 18 -21.52 31.86 -13.85
N ILE A 19 -22.23 31.44 -12.80
CA ILE A 19 -21.60 31.05 -11.52
C ILE A 19 -20.78 29.77 -11.70
N LEU A 20 -21.28 28.80 -12.47
CA LEU A 20 -20.57 27.55 -12.78
C LEU A 20 -19.34 27.82 -13.65
N GLU A 21 -19.44 28.75 -14.60
CA GLU A 21 -18.30 29.22 -15.41
C GLU A 21 -17.25 29.90 -14.54
N ALA A 22 -17.64 30.75 -13.59
CA ALA A 22 -16.71 31.38 -12.65
C ALA A 22 -15.96 30.34 -11.79
N ILE A 23 -16.66 29.34 -11.26
CA ILE A 23 -16.02 28.22 -10.52
C ILE A 23 -15.06 27.43 -11.43
N THR A 24 -15.42 27.25 -12.70
CA THR A 24 -14.58 26.58 -13.69
C THR A 24 -13.32 27.39 -14.03
N LYS A 25 -13.45 28.72 -14.13
CA LYS A 25 -12.32 29.63 -14.31
C LYS A 25 -11.34 29.58 -13.12
N LEU A 26 -11.84 29.51 -11.88
CA LEU A 26 -11.00 29.28 -10.70
C LEU A 26 -10.19 27.98 -10.81
N LEU A 27 -10.84 26.88 -11.23
CA LEU A 27 -10.18 25.59 -11.44
C LEU A 27 -9.10 25.67 -12.53
N ASN A 28 -9.42 26.24 -13.70
CA ASN A 28 -8.50 26.31 -14.84
C ASN A 28 -7.27 27.17 -14.56
N HIS A 29 -7.41 28.20 -13.72
CA HIS A 29 -6.30 29.07 -13.32
C HIS A 29 -5.59 28.59 -12.02
N ASN A 30 -5.95 27.43 -11.49
CA ASN A 30 -5.41 26.88 -10.24
C ASN A 30 -5.52 27.85 -9.05
N VAL A 31 -6.61 28.62 -8.99
CA VAL A 31 -6.90 29.54 -7.88
C VAL A 31 -7.82 28.82 -6.89
N THR A 32 -7.31 28.53 -5.70
CA THR A 32 -7.99 27.64 -4.75
C THR A 32 -8.49 28.43 -3.54
N PRO A 33 -9.80 28.47 -3.25
CA PRO A 33 -10.33 29.10 -2.05
C PRO A 33 -9.83 28.43 -0.77
N CYS A 34 -9.54 29.22 0.27
CA CYS A 34 -9.16 28.71 1.58
C CYS A 34 -10.38 28.24 2.36
N LEU A 35 -10.45 26.94 2.67
CA LEU A 35 -11.56 26.32 3.39
C LEU A 35 -11.10 25.82 4.77
N PRO A 36 -11.98 25.85 5.79
CA PRO A 36 -11.69 25.22 7.07
C PRO A 36 -11.70 23.69 6.94
N LEU A 37 -10.75 23.02 7.61
CA LEU A 37 -10.64 21.56 7.61
C LEU A 37 -11.81 20.87 8.36
N ARG A 38 -12.38 21.54 9.36
CA ARG A 38 -13.46 21.02 10.22
C ARG A 38 -14.67 21.94 10.16
N GLY A 39 -15.81 21.43 10.65
CA GLY A 39 -17.08 22.14 10.70
C GLY A 39 -18.18 21.52 9.84
N SER A 40 -17.90 20.42 9.13
CA SER A 40 -18.92 19.65 8.42
C SER A 40 -19.13 18.29 9.07
N VAL A 41 -20.39 17.96 9.31
CA VAL A 41 -20.85 16.62 9.69
C VAL A 41 -21.52 15.90 8.52
N ILE A 42 -21.61 16.53 7.34
CA ILE A 42 -22.38 16.09 6.17
C ILE A 42 -23.76 15.53 6.59
N ALA A 43 -24.50 16.35 7.33
CA ALA A 43 -25.85 16.09 7.80
C ALA A 43 -26.87 16.65 6.81
N SER A 44 -26.84 17.97 6.70
CA SER A 44 -27.60 18.80 5.78
C SER A 44 -26.78 19.28 4.58
N SER A 45 -25.47 18.98 4.56
CA SER A 45 -24.46 19.18 3.48
C SER A 45 -23.09 19.54 4.06
N ASP A 46 -22.10 19.73 3.18
CA ASP A 46 -20.83 20.42 3.43
C ASP A 46 -20.99 21.95 3.58
N ILE A 47 -21.99 22.40 4.35
CA ILE A 47 -22.42 23.81 4.40
C ILE A 47 -21.28 24.77 4.75
N ILE A 48 -20.59 24.50 5.86
CA ILE A 48 -19.51 25.38 6.34
C ILE A 48 -18.41 25.51 5.30
N PRO A 49 -17.73 24.43 4.84
CA PRO A 49 -16.66 24.57 3.86
C PRO A 49 -17.14 25.13 2.51
N LEU A 50 -18.31 24.74 2.01
CA LEU A 50 -18.84 25.29 0.76
C LEU A 50 -19.15 26.79 0.85
N SER A 51 -19.56 27.28 2.03
CA SER A 51 -19.82 28.71 2.24
C SER A 51 -18.59 29.61 2.01
N TYR A 52 -17.36 29.08 2.09
CA TYR A 52 -16.15 29.84 1.79
C TYR A 52 -15.95 30.02 0.28
N ILE A 53 -16.39 29.05 -0.53
CA ILE A 53 -16.44 29.19 -1.99
C ILE A 53 -17.49 30.25 -2.36
N VAL A 54 -18.66 30.21 -1.72
CA VAL A 54 -19.70 31.23 -1.91
C VAL A 54 -19.22 32.60 -1.47
N GLY A 55 -18.58 32.69 -0.31
CA GLY A 55 -18.01 33.90 0.22
C GLY A 55 -17.01 34.55 -0.73
N LEU A 56 -16.24 33.75 -1.48
CA LEU A 56 -15.35 34.26 -2.52
C LEU A 56 -16.13 34.86 -3.69
N LEU A 57 -17.14 34.12 -4.19
CA LEU A 57 -17.94 34.52 -5.35
C LEU A 57 -18.71 35.83 -5.10
N ILE A 58 -19.14 36.08 -3.85
CA ILE A 58 -19.84 37.31 -3.46
C ILE A 58 -18.92 38.40 -2.91
N GLY A 59 -17.59 38.20 -2.93
CA GLY A 59 -16.62 39.22 -2.51
C GLY A 59 -16.57 39.50 -1.01
N ARG A 60 -16.85 38.51 -0.15
CA ARG A 60 -16.74 38.71 1.30
C ARG A 60 -15.33 39.13 1.69
N PRO A 61 -15.17 40.10 2.62
CA PRO A 61 -13.86 40.65 2.98
C PRO A 61 -12.93 39.63 3.66
N ASN A 62 -13.50 38.59 4.27
CA ASN A 62 -12.76 37.52 4.93
C ASN A 62 -12.35 36.38 3.97
N SER A 63 -12.77 36.43 2.70
CA SER A 63 -12.43 35.41 1.70
C SER A 63 -10.97 35.50 1.30
N LYS A 64 -10.32 34.35 1.24
CA LYS A 64 -8.93 34.20 0.81
C LYS A 64 -8.81 33.04 -0.16
N THR A 65 -7.87 33.16 -1.09
CA THR A 65 -7.49 32.09 -2.01
C THR A 65 -5.99 31.93 -2.04
N ILE A 66 -5.52 30.78 -2.52
CA ILE A 66 -4.11 30.48 -2.79
C ILE A 66 -3.95 30.27 -4.29
N VAL A 67 -2.94 30.91 -4.87
CA VAL A 67 -2.48 30.72 -6.26
C VAL A 67 -1.31 29.73 -6.35
N PRO A 68 -0.91 29.26 -7.55
CA PRO A 68 0.12 28.24 -7.69
C PRO A 68 1.48 28.55 -7.04
N ASN A 69 1.84 29.83 -6.89
CA ASN A 69 3.06 30.26 -6.21
C ASN A 69 2.95 30.23 -4.67
N GLY A 70 1.79 29.84 -4.11
CA GLY A 70 1.51 29.79 -2.67
C GLY A 70 1.06 31.12 -2.06
N GLU A 71 0.97 32.21 -2.84
CA GLU A 71 0.60 33.52 -2.33
C GLU A 71 -0.91 33.60 -1.98
N PRO A 72 -1.27 34.19 -0.83
CA PRO A 72 -2.67 34.42 -0.49
C PRO A 72 -3.22 35.67 -1.18
N LEU A 73 -4.34 35.52 -1.89
CA LEU A 73 -5.06 36.62 -2.52
C LEU A 73 -6.37 36.93 -1.79
N ASP A 74 -6.77 38.19 -1.84
CA ASP A 74 -8.15 38.60 -1.52
C ASP A 74 -9.10 38.29 -2.70
N ALA A 75 -10.41 38.46 -2.48
CA ALA A 75 -11.42 38.14 -3.48
C ALA A 75 -11.28 39.00 -4.77
N GLN A 76 -10.90 40.27 -4.65
CA GLN A 76 -10.81 41.17 -5.80
C GLN A 76 -9.63 40.81 -6.71
N LYS A 77 -8.46 40.56 -6.12
CA LYS A 77 -7.29 40.06 -6.85
C LYS A 77 -7.55 38.67 -7.44
N THR A 78 -8.28 37.82 -6.72
CA THR A 78 -8.67 36.50 -7.20
C THR A 78 -9.46 36.59 -8.51
N PHE A 79 -10.50 37.42 -8.58
CA PHE A 79 -11.31 37.56 -9.80
C PHE A 79 -10.46 38.01 -11.00
N ARG A 80 -9.53 38.94 -10.79
CA ARG A 80 -8.61 39.40 -11.84
C ARG A 80 -7.66 38.30 -12.30
N VAL A 81 -7.06 37.55 -11.38
CA VAL A 81 -6.09 36.48 -11.69
C VAL A 81 -6.77 35.27 -12.34
N ALA A 82 -8.00 34.98 -11.95
CA ALA A 82 -8.79 33.89 -12.51
C ALA A 82 -9.55 34.27 -13.80
N ASP A 83 -9.32 35.48 -14.33
CA ASP A 83 -9.97 35.98 -15.55
C ASP A 83 -11.51 35.97 -15.47
N ILE A 84 -12.08 36.30 -14.30
CA ILE A 84 -13.54 36.34 -14.11
C ILE A 84 -14.05 37.72 -14.50
N ASP A 85 -14.66 37.82 -15.69
CA ASP A 85 -15.14 39.06 -16.32
C ASP A 85 -16.38 39.71 -15.68
N SER A 86 -16.70 39.36 -14.43
CA SER A 86 -17.87 39.85 -13.72
C SER A 86 -17.47 40.63 -12.47
N GLU A 87 -18.37 41.50 -12.02
CA GLU A 87 -18.36 41.93 -10.62
C GLU A 87 -18.68 40.73 -9.70
N PHE A 88 -18.55 40.93 -8.39
CA PHE A 88 -18.98 39.92 -7.42
C PHE A 88 -20.47 39.60 -7.60
N PHE A 89 -20.81 38.32 -7.45
CA PHE A 89 -22.17 37.87 -7.69
C PHE A 89 -23.12 38.34 -6.58
N GLU A 90 -24.20 39.01 -6.97
CA GLU A 90 -25.37 39.16 -6.10
C GLU A 90 -26.27 37.93 -6.27
N LEU A 91 -26.37 37.10 -5.23
CA LEU A 91 -27.06 35.82 -5.29
C LEU A 91 -28.58 36.01 -5.35
N GLN A 92 -29.19 35.34 -6.32
CA GLN A 92 -30.64 35.28 -6.49
C GLN A 92 -31.27 34.28 -5.51
N PRO A 93 -32.61 34.29 -5.36
CA PRO A 93 -33.29 33.24 -4.60
C PRO A 93 -32.81 31.84 -5.02
N LYS A 94 -32.70 30.93 -4.05
CA LYS A 94 -32.17 29.56 -4.18
C LYS A 94 -30.66 29.44 -4.44
N GLU A 95 -29.97 30.39 -5.07
CA GLU A 95 -28.56 30.21 -5.44
C GLU A 95 -27.63 30.04 -4.24
N GLY A 96 -27.83 30.81 -3.17
CA GLY A 96 -27.03 30.66 -1.94
C GLY A 96 -27.16 29.27 -1.33
N LEU A 97 -28.39 28.75 -1.23
CA LEU A 97 -28.66 27.40 -0.75
C LEU A 97 -28.02 26.38 -1.70
N THR A 98 -28.22 26.53 -3.00
CA THR A 98 -27.65 25.66 -4.04
C THR A 98 -26.14 25.51 -3.94
N LEU A 99 -25.41 26.58 -3.64
CA LEU A 99 -23.96 26.51 -3.58
C LEU A 99 -23.44 25.81 -2.32
N VAL A 100 -24.15 25.95 -1.18
CA VAL A 100 -23.74 25.36 0.10
C VAL A 100 -24.37 24.00 0.38
N ASN A 101 -25.44 23.66 -0.33
CA ASN A 101 -26.21 22.44 -0.15
C ASN A 101 -25.75 21.35 -1.14
N GLY A 102 -24.68 20.68 -0.77
CA GLY A 102 -24.29 19.41 -1.37
C GLY A 102 -23.22 18.68 -0.56
N THR A 103 -22.94 17.46 -0.96
CA THR A 103 -21.96 16.55 -0.35
C THR A 103 -20.59 16.64 -1.05
N ALA A 104 -20.33 17.76 -1.73
CA ALA A 104 -19.26 17.88 -2.72
C ALA A 104 -17.85 17.81 -2.10
N VAL A 105 -17.64 18.28 -0.88
CA VAL A 105 -16.30 18.25 -0.26
C VAL A 105 -15.97 16.82 0.14
N GLY A 106 -16.88 16.16 0.88
CA GLY A 106 -16.72 14.77 1.28
C GLY A 106 -16.58 13.83 0.09
N SER A 107 -17.47 13.92 -0.91
CA SER A 107 -17.44 13.02 -2.06
C SER A 107 -16.22 13.23 -2.97
N THR A 108 -15.74 14.48 -3.14
CA THR A 108 -14.50 14.75 -3.87
C THR A 108 -13.31 14.09 -3.18
N MET A 109 -13.16 14.30 -1.87
CA MET A 109 -12.06 13.72 -1.12
C MET A 109 -12.16 12.19 -1.06
N ALA A 110 -13.36 11.63 -0.97
CA ALA A 110 -13.59 10.18 -1.04
C ALA A 110 -13.14 9.62 -2.40
N ALA A 111 -13.43 10.32 -3.50
CA ALA A 111 -13.04 9.91 -4.83
C ALA A 111 -11.51 9.88 -4.99
N THR A 112 -10.80 10.89 -4.49
CA THR A 112 -9.33 10.92 -4.53
C THR A 112 -8.71 9.82 -3.67
N VAL A 113 -9.26 9.57 -2.48
CA VAL A 113 -8.82 8.49 -1.58
C VAL A 113 -9.00 7.13 -2.24
N LEU A 114 -10.16 6.88 -2.85
CA LEU A 114 -10.45 5.61 -3.52
C LEU A 114 -9.61 5.40 -4.77
N PHE A 115 -9.26 6.47 -5.49
CA PHE A 115 -8.32 6.39 -6.61
C PHE A 115 -6.97 5.82 -6.14
N GLU A 116 -6.37 6.42 -5.10
CA GLU A 116 -5.12 5.92 -4.53
C GLU A 116 -5.28 4.50 -3.98
N GLN A 117 -6.38 4.23 -3.28
CA GLN A 117 -6.63 2.93 -2.67
C GLN A 117 -6.72 1.80 -3.70
N ASN A 118 -7.37 2.02 -4.85
CA ASN A 118 -7.42 1.03 -5.93
C ASN A 118 -6.01 0.71 -6.46
N ILE A 119 -5.12 1.71 -6.56
CA ILE A 119 -3.73 1.52 -6.98
C ILE A 119 -2.95 0.69 -5.94
N LEU A 120 -3.06 1.07 -4.65
CA LEU A 120 -2.34 0.41 -3.57
C LEU A 120 -2.74 -1.07 -3.43
N VAL A 121 -4.01 -1.40 -3.63
CA VAL A 121 -4.49 -2.79 -3.60
C VAL A 121 -3.84 -3.64 -4.69
N VAL A 122 -3.75 -3.13 -5.92
CA VAL A 122 -3.08 -3.82 -7.03
C VAL A 122 -1.59 -4.00 -6.70
N PHE A 123 -0.97 -2.95 -6.16
CA PHE A 123 0.43 -3.01 -5.72
C PHE A 123 0.66 -4.10 -4.67
N THR A 124 -0.24 -4.25 -3.69
CA THR A 124 -0.15 -5.33 -2.69
C THR A 124 -0.27 -6.71 -3.32
N ILE A 125 -1.16 -6.91 -4.31
CA ILE A 125 -1.29 -8.19 -5.02
C ILE A 125 0.01 -8.54 -5.74
N VAL A 126 0.58 -7.58 -6.49
CA VAL A 126 1.81 -7.78 -7.27
C VAL A 126 2.99 -8.11 -6.35
N THR A 127 3.14 -7.39 -5.25
CA THR A 127 4.21 -7.65 -4.28
C THR A 127 4.05 -8.99 -3.55
N THR A 128 2.82 -9.48 -3.39
CA THR A 128 2.56 -10.80 -2.77
C THR A 128 2.79 -11.97 -3.74
N ALA A 129 2.59 -11.78 -5.05
CA ALA A 129 2.69 -12.84 -6.05
C ALA A 129 4.15 -13.31 -6.32
N LYS A 130 5.17 -12.51 -5.98
CA LYS A 130 6.57 -12.75 -6.42
C LYS A 130 7.35 -13.74 -5.55
N ARG A 131 6.88 -14.99 -5.40
CA ARG A 131 7.69 -16.03 -4.73
C ARG A 131 7.38 -17.45 -5.18
N ILE A 132 8.05 -17.92 -6.23
CA ILE A 132 8.18 -19.37 -6.49
C ILE A 132 9.64 -19.63 -6.86
N HIS A 133 10.47 -19.93 -5.85
CA HIS A 133 11.79 -20.53 -6.07
C HIS A 133 11.68 -22.05 -6.02
N LYS A 134 12.50 -22.72 -6.83
CA LYS A 134 12.72 -24.17 -6.76
C LYS A 134 13.58 -24.49 -5.53
N ILE A 135 12.96 -24.58 -4.36
CA ILE A 135 13.59 -25.13 -3.16
C ILE A 135 13.52 -26.66 -3.27
N ASP A 136 14.58 -27.36 -2.85
CA ASP A 136 14.57 -28.80 -2.67
C ASP A 136 13.32 -29.21 -1.86
N PRO A 137 12.44 -30.10 -2.39
CA PRO A 137 11.24 -30.56 -1.69
C PRO A 137 11.49 -31.05 -0.25
N LEU A 138 12.69 -31.55 0.05
CA LEU A 138 13.07 -32.06 1.37
C LEU A 138 13.52 -30.96 2.35
N GLN A 139 13.92 -29.79 1.84
CA GLN A 139 14.27 -28.62 2.65
C GLN A 139 13.13 -27.60 2.76
N LYS A 140 12.11 -27.75 1.92
CA LYS A 140 10.92 -26.91 1.95
C LYS A 140 10.14 -27.16 3.24
N LEU A 141 9.71 -26.09 3.90
CA LEU A 141 8.68 -26.17 4.93
C LEU A 141 7.50 -27.01 4.41
N LYS A 142 6.99 -27.93 5.24
CA LYS A 142 5.84 -28.78 4.89
C LYS A 142 4.64 -27.98 4.38
N GLN A 143 4.51 -26.73 4.83
CA GLN A 143 3.52 -25.79 4.34
C GLN A 143 4.03 -24.34 4.48
N ASP A 144 3.66 -23.48 3.53
CA ASP A 144 3.91 -22.05 3.63
C ASP A 144 3.08 -21.39 4.75
N HIS A 145 3.56 -20.27 5.28
CA HIS A 145 2.84 -19.49 6.29
C HIS A 145 1.56 -18.85 5.72
N TYR A 146 0.56 -18.61 6.58
CA TYR A 146 -0.74 -18.03 6.18
C TYR A 146 -0.61 -16.75 5.37
N ALA A 147 0.29 -15.84 5.76
CA ALA A 147 0.54 -14.59 5.04
C ALA A 147 0.82 -14.80 3.54
N LEU A 148 1.39 -15.94 3.15
CA LEU A 148 1.59 -16.31 1.75
C LEU A 148 0.45 -17.17 1.21
N LYS A 149 0.15 -18.31 1.85
CA LYS A 149 -0.78 -19.31 1.30
C LYS A 149 -2.23 -18.86 1.24
N SER A 150 -2.66 -17.98 2.15
CA SER A 150 -4.04 -17.50 2.20
C SER A 150 -4.20 -16.09 1.63
N ALA A 151 -3.13 -15.48 1.11
CA ALA A 151 -3.19 -14.11 0.59
C ALA A 151 -4.33 -13.85 -0.40
N PRO A 152 -4.63 -14.72 -1.39
CA PRO A 152 -5.76 -14.49 -2.29
C PRO A 152 -7.11 -14.49 -1.57
N LYS A 153 -7.30 -15.40 -0.60
CA LYS A 153 -8.52 -15.47 0.22
C LYS A 153 -8.61 -14.32 1.20
N TRP A 154 -7.46 -13.79 1.61
CA TRP A 154 -7.36 -12.68 2.53
C TRP A 154 -7.46 -11.32 1.86
N LEU A 155 -7.17 -11.16 0.56
CA LEU A 155 -7.24 -9.89 -0.17
C LEU A 155 -8.51 -9.75 -1.01
N GLY A 156 -9.13 -10.86 -1.42
CA GLY A 156 -10.33 -10.88 -2.25
C GLY A 156 -11.49 -10.02 -1.71
N PRO A 157 -11.96 -10.25 -0.47
CA PRO A 157 -13.06 -9.47 0.11
C PRO A 157 -12.79 -7.96 0.22
N GLN A 158 -11.54 -7.57 0.43
CA GLN A 158 -11.12 -6.17 0.58
C GLN A 158 -11.20 -5.48 -0.78
N ILE A 159 -10.77 -6.15 -1.85
CA ILE A 159 -10.95 -5.66 -3.22
C ILE A 159 -12.43 -5.44 -3.52
N GLU A 160 -13.30 -6.38 -3.14
CA GLU A 160 -14.74 -6.26 -3.36
C GLU A 160 -15.32 -5.05 -2.63
N VAL A 161 -14.96 -4.85 -1.36
CA VAL A 161 -15.38 -3.68 -0.55
C VAL A 161 -14.91 -2.37 -1.20
N ILE A 162 -13.66 -2.30 -1.64
CA ILE A 162 -13.08 -1.09 -2.24
C ILE A 162 -13.73 -0.76 -3.58
N ARG A 163 -14.00 -1.77 -4.40
CA ARG A 163 -14.74 -1.59 -5.67
C ARG A 163 -16.17 -1.14 -5.43
N PHE A 164 -16.85 -1.70 -4.42
CA PHE A 164 -18.20 -1.27 -4.05
C PHE A 164 -18.20 0.20 -3.60
N ALA A 165 -17.29 0.58 -2.69
CA ALA A 165 -17.10 1.96 -2.24
C ALA A 165 -16.83 2.91 -3.43
N THR A 166 -15.97 2.50 -4.37
CA THR A 166 -15.69 3.26 -5.60
C THR A 166 -16.96 3.53 -6.40
N LYS A 167 -17.79 2.50 -6.63
CA LYS A 167 -19.06 2.67 -7.36
C LYS A 167 -20.09 3.49 -6.59
N SER A 168 -20.09 3.43 -5.27
CA SER A 168 -20.96 4.26 -4.44
C SER A 168 -20.58 5.75 -4.55
N ILE A 169 -19.29 6.07 -4.43
CA ILE A 169 -18.79 7.45 -4.57
C ILE A 169 -18.93 7.98 -6.00
N GLU A 170 -18.69 7.15 -7.02
CA GLU A 170 -18.93 7.53 -8.42
C GLU A 170 -20.39 7.97 -8.66
N LYS A 171 -21.37 7.31 -8.02
CA LYS A 171 -22.77 7.73 -8.09
C LYS A 171 -22.98 9.04 -7.35
N GLU A 172 -22.38 9.20 -6.17
CA GLU A 172 -22.52 10.40 -5.35
C GLU A 172 -21.98 11.66 -6.02
N ILE A 173 -20.80 11.59 -6.65
CA ILE A 173 -20.21 12.74 -7.36
C ILE A 173 -21.01 13.13 -8.63
N ASN A 174 -21.89 12.26 -9.11
CA ASN A 174 -22.76 12.46 -10.26
C ASN A 174 -24.25 12.58 -9.88
N SER A 175 -24.57 12.72 -8.60
CA SER A 175 -25.95 12.87 -8.10
C SER A 175 -26.41 14.33 -8.15
N VAL A 176 -27.71 14.56 -7.95
CA VAL A 176 -28.23 15.89 -7.57
C VAL A 176 -28.38 15.87 -6.05
N ASN A 177 -27.37 16.35 -5.33
CA ASN A 177 -27.28 16.31 -3.86
C ASN A 177 -27.78 17.60 -3.17
N ASP A 178 -28.67 18.33 -3.84
CA ASP A 178 -29.20 19.62 -3.42
C ASP A 178 -30.64 19.48 -2.90
N ASN A 179 -31.11 20.50 -2.18
CA ASN A 179 -32.50 20.67 -1.79
C ASN A 179 -32.87 22.17 -1.81
N LEU A 180 -34.05 22.56 -2.27
CA LEU A 180 -35.05 21.77 -3.00
C LEU A 180 -34.63 21.48 -4.45
N LEU A 181 -35.24 20.48 -5.08
CA LEU A 181 -35.08 20.22 -6.51
C LEU A 181 -36.12 21.02 -7.30
N VAL A 182 -35.65 21.71 -8.34
CA VAL A 182 -36.48 22.48 -9.28
C VAL A 182 -36.87 21.57 -10.43
N ASP A 183 -38.11 21.08 -10.42
CA ASP A 183 -38.66 20.30 -11.52
C ASP A 183 -39.55 21.17 -12.41
N VAL A 184 -38.94 21.72 -13.45
CA VAL A 184 -39.61 22.58 -14.43
C VAL A 184 -40.71 21.81 -15.18
N SER A 185 -40.48 20.54 -15.51
CA SER A 185 -41.42 19.73 -16.28
C SER A 185 -42.76 19.52 -15.57
N ARG A 186 -42.72 19.42 -14.25
CA ARG A 186 -43.90 19.27 -13.38
C ARG A 186 -44.34 20.57 -12.72
N ASN A 187 -43.65 21.68 -13.01
CA ASN A 187 -43.83 22.98 -12.35
C ASN A 187 -43.86 22.87 -10.82
N LYS A 188 -42.87 22.17 -10.24
CA LYS A 188 -42.82 21.87 -8.80
C LYS A 188 -41.42 22.05 -8.23
N ALA A 189 -41.40 22.53 -6.99
CA ALA A 189 -40.27 22.46 -6.10
C ALA A 189 -40.40 21.20 -5.22
N LEU A 190 -39.44 20.29 -5.28
CA LEU A 190 -39.45 19.05 -4.49
C LEU A 190 -38.50 19.18 -3.30
N HIS A 191 -39.07 19.17 -2.10
CA HIS A 191 -38.31 19.10 -0.86
C HIS A 191 -37.81 17.67 -0.64
N CYS A 192 -36.53 17.51 -0.38
CA CYS A 192 -35.88 16.22 -0.15
C CYS A 192 -34.65 16.37 0.74
N ALA A 193 -33.99 15.26 1.03
CA ALA A 193 -32.77 15.20 1.84
C ALA A 193 -31.60 14.62 1.04
N ASN A 194 -31.50 14.93 -0.27
CA ASN A 194 -30.43 14.42 -1.12
C ASN A 194 -29.02 14.89 -0.68
N PHE A 195 -28.98 15.90 0.19
CA PHE A 195 -27.76 16.36 0.86
C PHE A 195 -27.22 15.41 1.93
N GLN A 196 -27.95 14.34 2.28
CA GLN A 196 -27.51 13.37 3.26
C GLN A 196 -26.44 12.45 2.65
N GLY A 197 -25.19 12.66 3.06
CA GLY A 197 -24.01 11.98 2.48
C GLY A 197 -23.73 10.58 3.04
N THR A 198 -24.74 9.82 3.46
CA THR A 198 -24.55 8.46 3.99
C THR A 198 -23.72 7.54 3.08
N PRO A 199 -23.86 7.58 1.74
CA PRO A 199 -23.00 6.82 0.84
C PRO A 199 -21.50 7.09 1.07
N ILE A 200 -21.13 8.32 1.44
CA ILE A 200 -19.76 8.72 1.72
C ILE A 200 -19.29 8.09 3.02
N GLY A 201 -20.00 8.32 4.13
CA GLY A 201 -19.61 7.82 5.45
C GLY A 201 -19.47 6.30 5.48
N VAL A 202 -20.45 5.58 4.94
CA VAL A 202 -20.44 4.11 4.88
C VAL A 202 -19.32 3.59 3.98
N SER A 203 -19.13 4.18 2.80
CA SER A 203 -18.06 3.76 1.89
C SER A 203 -16.68 3.96 2.50
N MET A 204 -16.47 5.08 3.19
CA MET A 204 -15.19 5.40 3.82
C MET A 204 -14.90 4.55 5.05
N ASP A 205 -15.89 4.27 5.90
CA ASP A 205 -15.72 3.37 7.04
C ASP A 205 -15.37 1.95 6.58
N ASN A 206 -16.11 1.44 5.58
CA ASN A 206 -15.85 0.10 5.03
C ASN A 206 -14.48 0.02 4.31
N ALA A 207 -14.16 1.03 3.50
CA ALA A 207 -12.88 1.09 2.79
C ALA A 207 -11.69 1.19 3.76
N ARG A 208 -11.85 1.89 4.89
CA ARG A 208 -10.83 2.00 5.94
C ARG A 208 -10.58 0.67 6.63
N LEU A 209 -11.64 -0.05 6.98
CA LEU A 209 -11.55 -1.40 7.53
C LEU A 209 -10.86 -2.38 6.56
N ALA A 210 -11.19 -2.30 5.27
CA ALA A 210 -10.56 -3.13 4.24
C ALA A 210 -9.03 -2.95 4.17
N ASN A 211 -8.53 -1.73 4.42
CA ASN A 211 -7.09 -1.46 4.45
C ASN A 211 -6.41 -1.95 5.73
N ALA A 212 -7.06 -1.80 6.88
CA ALA A 212 -6.50 -2.25 8.15
C ALA A 212 -6.31 -3.77 8.20
N ALA A 213 -7.12 -4.53 7.47
CA ALA A 213 -6.92 -5.96 7.34
C ALA A 213 -5.63 -6.34 6.57
N ASN A 214 -4.92 -5.43 5.90
CA ASN A 214 -3.80 -5.77 5.03
C ASN A 214 -2.45 -5.84 5.78
N TYR A 215 -2.14 -6.99 6.38
CA TYR A 215 -1.01 -7.13 7.32
C TYR A 215 0.37 -7.39 6.71
N GLY A 216 0.51 -7.49 5.38
CA GLY A 216 1.80 -7.68 4.70
C GLY A 216 2.76 -8.65 5.41
N PHE A 217 4.02 -8.24 5.59
CA PHE A 217 5.04 -8.96 6.35
C PHE A 217 5.09 -8.51 7.82
N LYS A 218 4.27 -9.15 8.67
CA LYS A 218 4.27 -8.98 10.14
C LYS A 218 5.62 -9.33 10.83
N GLY A 219 6.62 -9.79 10.07
CA GLY A 219 7.89 -10.31 10.55
C GLY A 219 9.09 -9.37 10.46
N ALA A 220 8.95 -8.18 9.88
CA ALA A 220 10.04 -7.20 9.80
C ALA A 220 9.73 -6.01 10.73
N GLU A 221 10.44 -5.94 11.86
CA GLU A 221 10.81 -4.66 12.50
C GLU A 221 9.73 -3.88 13.31
N VAL A 222 10.19 -3.23 14.38
CA VAL A 222 9.37 -2.46 15.35
C VAL A 222 8.52 -1.38 14.66
N ALA A 223 9.03 -0.78 13.59
CA ALA A 223 8.33 0.24 12.82
C ALA A 223 7.05 -0.29 12.15
N ILE A 224 7.10 -1.46 11.49
CA ILE A 224 5.91 -2.08 10.87
C ILE A 224 4.85 -2.40 11.92
N ALA A 225 5.26 -2.88 13.09
CA ALA A 225 4.33 -3.14 14.18
C ALA A 225 3.64 -1.85 14.66
N SER A 226 4.37 -0.72 14.73
CA SER A 226 3.78 0.57 15.07
C SER A 226 2.75 1.03 14.03
N TYR A 227 3.07 0.97 12.74
CA TYR A 227 2.16 1.36 11.65
C TYR A 227 0.93 0.47 11.60
N CYS A 228 1.10 -0.85 11.74
CA CYS A 228 -0.02 -1.79 11.78
C CYS A 228 -0.96 -1.52 12.95
N SER A 229 -0.41 -1.18 14.12
CA SER A 229 -1.21 -0.91 15.32
C SER A 229 -2.07 0.35 15.16
N GLU A 230 -1.48 1.42 14.61
CA GLU A 230 -2.20 2.65 14.29
C GLU A 230 -3.25 2.43 13.19
N LEU A 231 -2.92 1.68 12.13
CA LEU A 231 -3.88 1.29 11.10
C LEU A 231 -5.09 0.54 11.68
N GLN A 232 -4.89 -0.36 12.65
CA GLN A 232 -5.99 -1.05 13.33
C GLN A 232 -6.86 -0.08 14.13
N TYR A 233 -6.25 0.88 14.82
CA TYR A 233 -7.00 1.87 15.58
C TYR A 233 -7.86 2.76 14.66
N LEU A 234 -7.28 3.20 13.53
CA LEU A 234 -7.99 4.01 12.55
C LEU A 234 -9.09 3.23 11.83
N ALA A 235 -9.04 1.90 11.81
CA ALA A 235 -10.08 1.04 11.23
C ALA A 235 -11.48 1.23 11.85
N ASN A 236 -11.54 1.76 13.08
CA ASN A 236 -12.80 1.97 13.77
C ASN A 236 -13.74 2.90 12.98
N PRO A 237 -15.05 2.59 12.91
CA PRO A 237 -16.01 3.39 12.16
C PRO A 237 -16.23 4.76 12.82
N VAL A 238 -16.39 5.78 11.99
CA VAL A 238 -16.75 7.13 12.45
C VAL A 238 -18.27 7.24 12.55
N THR A 239 -19.02 6.61 11.65
CA THR A 239 -20.48 6.79 11.52
C THR A 239 -21.28 6.24 12.70
N THR A 240 -20.66 5.51 13.63
CA THR A 240 -21.28 5.08 14.89
C THR A 240 -21.37 6.18 15.94
N HIS A 241 -20.72 7.33 15.71
CA HIS A 241 -20.61 8.43 16.68
C HIS A 241 -21.52 9.63 16.34
N VAL A 242 -22.56 9.41 15.54
CA VAL A 242 -23.54 10.44 15.15
C VAL A 242 -24.13 11.12 16.39
N GLN A 243 -24.14 12.44 16.37
CA GLN A 243 -24.78 13.28 17.38
C GLN A 243 -25.99 13.98 16.76
N SER A 244 -27.04 14.19 17.55
CA SER A 244 -28.13 15.07 17.15
C SER A 244 -27.64 16.52 17.17
N THR A 245 -27.78 17.21 16.05
CA THR A 245 -27.22 18.55 15.83
C THR A 245 -28.28 19.55 15.37
N GLU A 246 -27.92 20.83 15.34
CA GLU A 246 -28.76 21.92 14.82
C GLU A 246 -30.18 21.92 15.42
N GLN A 247 -30.25 22.10 16.74
CA GLN A 247 -31.53 22.11 17.49
C GLN A 247 -32.37 20.84 17.28
N HIS A 248 -31.73 19.69 17.11
CA HIS A 248 -32.35 18.39 16.83
C HIS A 248 -33.04 18.27 15.46
N ASN A 249 -32.91 19.26 14.59
CA ASN A 249 -33.37 19.14 13.20
C ASN A 249 -32.48 18.20 12.38
N GLN A 250 -31.23 17.99 12.80
CA GLN A 250 -30.28 17.04 12.21
C GLN A 250 -29.96 15.94 13.22
N ASP A 251 -30.97 15.15 13.57
CA ASP A 251 -30.89 14.02 14.49
C ASP A 251 -30.11 12.82 13.92
N VAL A 252 -30.04 12.71 12.58
CA VAL A 252 -29.16 11.80 11.85
C VAL A 252 -28.26 12.54 10.87
N ASN A 253 -27.00 12.09 10.77
CA ASN A 253 -26.03 12.65 9.85
C ASN A 253 -24.97 11.63 9.45
N SER A 254 -24.30 11.86 8.32
CA SER A 254 -23.42 10.84 7.73
C SER A 254 -22.00 10.86 8.27
N LEU A 255 -21.54 11.96 8.88
CA LEU A 255 -20.14 12.19 9.26
C LEU A 255 -19.15 11.96 8.11
N GLY A 256 -19.61 12.07 6.85
CA GLY A 256 -18.85 11.64 5.68
C GLY A 256 -17.48 12.28 5.57
N LEU A 257 -17.36 13.62 5.72
CA LEU A 257 -16.07 14.31 5.62
C LEU A 257 -15.08 13.83 6.69
N ILE A 258 -15.56 13.63 7.92
CA ILE A 258 -14.72 13.16 9.03
C ILE A 258 -14.23 11.73 8.74
N SER A 259 -15.12 10.86 8.26
CA SER A 259 -14.74 9.51 7.86
C SER A 259 -13.70 9.52 6.72
N VAL A 260 -13.88 10.36 5.70
CA VAL A 260 -12.90 10.53 4.62
C VAL A 260 -11.54 10.98 5.17
N LEU A 261 -11.51 11.98 6.05
CA LEU A 261 -10.27 12.48 6.65
C LEU A 261 -9.50 11.38 7.40
N LYS A 262 -10.21 10.49 8.08
CA LYS A 262 -9.60 9.31 8.73
C LYS A 262 -9.11 8.28 7.72
N THR A 263 -9.81 8.13 6.60
CA THR A 263 -9.37 7.24 5.52
C THR A 263 -8.15 7.79 4.78
N VAL A 264 -8.00 9.12 4.63
CA VAL A 264 -6.77 9.76 4.11
C VAL A 264 -5.56 9.36 4.97
N GLU A 265 -5.67 9.50 6.29
CA GLU A 265 -4.62 9.14 7.24
C GLU A 265 -4.21 7.65 7.12
N VAL A 266 -5.19 6.75 6.93
CA VAL A 266 -4.93 5.33 6.66
C VAL A 266 -4.20 5.10 5.35
N ILE A 267 -4.53 5.85 4.29
CA ILE A 267 -3.85 5.73 3.00
C ILE A 267 -2.39 6.18 3.11
N ASP A 268 -2.11 7.25 3.84
CA ASP A 268 -0.74 7.73 4.04
C ASP A 268 0.11 6.73 4.83
N LEU A 269 -0.44 6.14 5.90
CA LEU A 269 0.21 5.05 6.64
C LEU A 269 0.42 3.81 5.77
N LEU A 270 -0.54 3.46 4.91
CA LEU A 270 -0.42 2.32 4.00
C LEU A 270 0.68 2.54 2.97
N LYS A 271 0.87 3.77 2.45
CA LYS A 271 1.99 4.12 1.56
C LYS A 271 3.33 3.91 2.26
N ILE A 272 3.47 4.33 3.52
CA ILE A 272 4.69 4.12 4.31
C ILE A 272 4.95 2.62 4.47
N LEU A 273 3.94 1.85 4.91
CA LEU A 273 4.05 0.41 5.10
C LEU A 273 4.48 -0.31 3.81
N LEU A 274 3.86 0.00 2.68
CA LEU A 274 4.16 -0.60 1.39
C LEU A 274 5.53 -0.19 0.85
N THR A 275 5.97 1.04 1.12
CA THR A 275 7.31 1.52 0.75
C THR A 275 8.38 0.75 1.52
N THR A 276 8.24 0.62 2.83
CA THR A 276 9.15 -0.18 3.66
C THR A 276 9.19 -1.64 3.20
N PHE A 277 8.01 -2.20 2.88
CA PHE A 277 7.94 -3.56 2.37
C PHE A 277 8.63 -3.72 1.00
N LEU A 278 8.49 -2.75 0.10
CA LEU A 278 9.14 -2.78 -1.22
C LEU A 278 10.67 -2.77 -1.11
N VAL A 279 11.23 -1.93 -0.23
CA VAL A 279 12.68 -1.89 0.02
C VAL A 279 13.18 -3.24 0.54
N ALA A 280 12.47 -3.83 1.52
CA ALA A 280 12.81 -5.14 2.04
C ALA A 280 12.73 -6.24 0.96
N LEU A 281 11.77 -6.15 0.03
CA LEU A 281 11.66 -7.07 -1.10
C LEU A 281 12.84 -6.96 -2.07
N PHE A 282 13.29 -5.74 -2.39
CA PHE A 282 14.46 -5.55 -3.24
C PHE A 282 15.74 -6.06 -2.57
N GLN A 283 15.94 -5.75 -1.29
CA GLN A 283 17.04 -6.30 -0.51
C GLN A 283 17.03 -7.84 -0.51
N ALA A 284 15.84 -8.45 -0.37
CA ALA A 284 15.71 -9.90 -0.42
C ALA A 284 16.04 -10.48 -1.80
N ILE A 285 15.75 -9.77 -2.90
CA ILE A 285 16.11 -10.18 -4.27
C ILE A 285 17.63 -10.15 -4.43
N ASP A 286 18.28 -9.06 -4.00
CA ASP A 286 19.73 -8.91 -4.12
C ASP A 286 20.48 -9.94 -3.27
N LEU A 287 20.00 -10.19 -2.04
CA LEU A 287 20.54 -11.25 -1.20
C LEU A 287 20.37 -12.64 -1.82
N ARG A 288 19.27 -12.91 -2.52
CA ARG A 288 19.11 -14.19 -3.25
C ARG A 288 20.07 -14.30 -4.42
N HIS A 289 20.27 -13.23 -5.17
CA HIS A 289 21.27 -13.22 -6.23
C HIS A 289 22.68 -13.45 -5.67
N LEU A 290 23.02 -12.79 -4.56
CA LEU A 290 24.29 -13.00 -3.87
C LEU A 290 24.44 -14.44 -3.37
N GLU A 291 23.37 -15.04 -2.82
CA GLU A 291 23.37 -16.42 -2.35
C GLU A 291 23.67 -17.42 -3.46
N ASP A 292 23.03 -17.28 -4.62
CA ASP A 292 23.24 -18.17 -5.75
C ASP A 292 24.69 -18.09 -6.25
N ASN A 293 25.23 -16.88 -6.43
CA ASN A 293 26.63 -16.70 -6.86
C ASN A 293 27.63 -17.27 -5.86
N LEU A 294 27.46 -16.98 -4.56
CA LEU A 294 28.35 -17.47 -3.52
C LEU A 294 28.28 -19.00 -3.40
N LYS A 295 27.08 -19.59 -3.50
CA LYS A 295 26.92 -21.05 -3.50
C LYS A 295 27.64 -21.69 -4.69
N ASP A 296 27.52 -21.12 -5.89
CA ASP A 296 28.22 -21.62 -7.08
C ASP A 296 29.75 -21.54 -6.92
N ILE A 297 30.26 -20.45 -6.34
CA ILE A 297 31.70 -20.31 -6.01
C ILE A 297 32.13 -21.41 -5.04
N VAL A 298 31.41 -21.59 -3.92
CA VAL A 298 31.74 -22.63 -2.93
C VAL A 298 31.72 -24.02 -3.56
N LYS A 299 30.71 -24.35 -4.37
CA LYS A 299 30.64 -25.63 -5.08
C LYS A 299 31.83 -25.84 -6.01
N ASN A 300 32.19 -24.83 -6.79
CA ASN A 300 33.33 -24.92 -7.71
C ASN A 300 34.64 -25.12 -6.94
N THR A 301 34.86 -24.37 -5.85
CA THR A 301 36.05 -24.50 -5.01
C THR A 301 36.13 -25.88 -4.34
N VAL A 302 35.04 -26.33 -3.70
CA VAL A 302 34.97 -27.66 -3.08
C VAL A 302 35.21 -28.77 -4.10
N GLY A 303 34.61 -28.67 -5.29
CA GLY A 303 34.81 -29.65 -6.37
C GLY A 303 36.25 -29.67 -6.91
N GLN A 304 36.89 -28.51 -7.06
CA GLN A 304 38.30 -28.42 -7.48
C GLN A 304 39.24 -29.03 -6.43
N ILE A 305 39.01 -28.72 -5.15
CA ILE A 305 39.86 -29.19 -4.05
C ILE A 305 39.65 -30.69 -3.81
N ALA A 306 38.40 -31.17 -3.85
CA ALA A 306 38.11 -32.61 -3.82
C ALA A 306 38.85 -33.34 -4.95
N LYS A 307 38.86 -32.78 -6.17
CA LYS A 307 39.63 -33.34 -7.28
C LYS A 307 41.15 -33.35 -7.03
N LYS A 308 41.67 -32.30 -6.41
CA LYS A 308 43.10 -32.17 -6.11
C LYS A 308 43.56 -33.13 -5.02
N THR A 309 42.79 -33.30 -3.94
CA THR A 309 43.23 -33.99 -2.72
C THR A 309 42.68 -35.41 -2.57
N LEU A 310 41.53 -35.73 -3.18
CA LEU A 310 40.81 -37.00 -2.95
C LEU A 310 40.83 -37.97 -4.14
N THR A 311 41.26 -37.55 -5.33
CA THR A 311 41.22 -38.42 -6.54
C THR A 311 42.51 -39.18 -6.80
N THR A 312 43.67 -38.58 -6.49
CA THR A 312 44.98 -39.13 -6.85
C THR A 312 45.92 -39.07 -5.65
N SER A 313 46.50 -40.21 -5.28
CA SER A 313 47.55 -40.26 -4.25
C SER A 313 48.84 -39.59 -4.76
N ALA A 314 49.74 -39.22 -3.85
CA ALA A 314 51.07 -38.69 -4.17
C ALA A 314 51.87 -39.59 -5.16
N ASP A 315 51.54 -40.88 -5.21
CA ASP A 315 52.14 -41.89 -6.11
C ASP A 315 51.42 -42.04 -7.47
N GLY A 316 50.43 -41.21 -7.79
CA GLY A 316 49.68 -41.26 -9.06
C GLY A 316 48.57 -42.32 -9.13
N LYS A 317 48.30 -43.06 -8.03
CA LYS A 317 47.24 -44.07 -7.97
C LYS A 317 45.86 -43.45 -7.69
N LEU A 318 44.84 -43.96 -8.37
CA LEU A 318 43.43 -43.61 -8.16
C LEU A 318 42.96 -44.04 -6.77
N GLN A 319 42.33 -43.13 -6.04
CA GLN A 319 41.79 -43.40 -4.70
C GLN A 319 40.30 -43.78 -4.70
N PRO A 320 39.82 -44.52 -3.68
CA PRO A 320 38.41 -44.90 -3.54
C PRO A 320 37.47 -43.70 -3.41
N LEU A 321 37.94 -42.62 -2.78
CA LEU A 321 37.19 -41.37 -2.55
C LEU A 321 36.80 -40.62 -3.83
N ARG A 322 37.21 -41.05 -5.04
CA ARG A 322 36.82 -40.38 -6.29
C ARG A 322 35.30 -40.24 -6.45
N PHE A 323 34.52 -41.09 -5.78
CA PHE A 323 33.07 -41.12 -5.88
C PHE A 323 32.37 -40.14 -4.92
N CYS A 324 33.07 -39.55 -3.94
CA CYS A 324 32.47 -38.67 -2.93
C CYS A 324 32.23 -37.23 -3.40
N GLU A 325 32.80 -36.81 -4.54
CA GLU A 325 32.65 -35.44 -5.07
C GLU A 325 31.17 -35.05 -5.18
N LYS A 326 30.33 -35.96 -5.68
CA LYS A 326 28.91 -35.70 -5.86
C LYS A 326 28.19 -35.43 -4.52
N GLU A 327 28.53 -36.18 -3.48
CA GLU A 327 27.92 -36.04 -2.16
C GLU A 327 28.43 -34.81 -1.42
N LEU A 328 29.70 -34.44 -1.60
CA LEU A 328 30.24 -33.18 -1.09
C LEU A 328 29.52 -31.98 -1.73
N LEU A 329 29.34 -31.98 -3.05
CA LEU A 329 28.60 -30.92 -3.74
C LEU A 329 27.13 -30.88 -3.31
N GLN A 330 26.52 -32.05 -3.09
CA GLN A 330 25.16 -32.14 -2.56
C GLN A 330 25.07 -31.61 -1.12
N ALA A 331 26.10 -31.83 -0.29
CA ALA A 331 26.18 -31.27 1.05
C ALA A 331 26.24 -29.74 1.00
N VAL A 332 27.00 -29.14 0.08
CA VAL A 332 27.02 -27.68 -0.15
C VAL A 332 25.63 -27.17 -0.55
N ASP A 333 24.93 -27.87 -1.44
CA ASP A 333 23.56 -27.50 -1.83
C ASP A 333 22.61 -27.48 -0.63
N CYS A 334 22.82 -28.39 0.32
CA CYS A 334 21.97 -28.59 1.48
C CYS A 334 22.22 -27.61 2.65
N VAL A 335 23.30 -26.82 2.63
CA VAL A 335 23.59 -25.85 3.68
C VAL A 335 23.24 -24.44 3.19
N TYR A 336 22.55 -23.66 4.03
CA TYR A 336 22.24 -22.27 3.71
C TYR A 336 23.51 -21.43 3.69
N ILE A 337 23.75 -20.68 2.61
CA ILE A 337 25.01 -19.96 2.39
C ILE A 337 25.32 -18.97 3.54
N PHE A 338 24.29 -18.24 3.99
CA PHE A 338 24.43 -17.18 4.97
C PHE A 338 24.61 -17.70 6.41
N THR A 339 24.66 -19.02 6.63
CA THR A 339 25.01 -19.59 7.94
C THR A 339 26.51 -19.88 8.09
N TYR A 340 27.30 -19.64 7.05
CA TYR A 340 28.76 -19.88 7.12
C TYR A 340 29.64 -18.96 6.27
N ILE A 341 29.10 -18.25 5.27
CA ILE A 341 29.92 -17.61 4.24
C ILE A 341 30.78 -16.43 4.73
N ASP A 342 30.52 -15.93 5.95
CA ASP A 342 31.35 -14.92 6.62
C ASP A 342 32.66 -15.47 7.18
N ASP A 343 32.71 -16.77 7.49
CA ASP A 343 33.93 -17.52 7.79
C ASP A 343 33.77 -18.99 7.29
N PRO A 344 33.86 -19.22 5.97
CA PRO A 344 33.51 -20.52 5.37
C PRO A 344 34.46 -21.65 5.80
N SER A 345 35.65 -21.29 6.28
CA SER A 345 36.69 -22.18 6.81
C SER A 345 36.49 -22.59 8.28
N SER A 346 35.57 -21.96 9.00
CA SER A 346 35.37 -22.22 10.42
C SER A 346 34.93 -23.66 10.68
N ALA A 347 35.68 -24.37 11.52
CA ALA A 347 35.36 -25.74 11.92
C ALA A 347 34.05 -25.85 12.74
N THR A 348 33.58 -24.74 13.32
CA THR A 348 32.32 -24.69 14.07
C THR A 348 31.12 -24.40 13.16
N TYR A 349 31.36 -24.01 11.91
CA TYR A 349 30.30 -23.64 10.98
C TYR A 349 29.75 -24.85 10.22
N PRO A 350 28.46 -24.77 9.79
CA PRO A 350 27.78 -25.91 9.19
C PRO A 350 28.44 -26.47 7.93
N LEU A 351 29.11 -25.64 7.11
CA LEU A 351 29.79 -26.10 5.90
C LEU A 351 30.87 -27.13 6.23
N MET A 352 31.86 -26.74 7.04
CA MET A 352 32.98 -27.63 7.40
C MET A 352 32.51 -28.86 8.16
N GLN A 353 31.54 -28.72 9.07
CA GLN A 353 30.94 -29.86 9.77
C GLN A 353 30.32 -30.86 8.79
N LYS A 354 29.59 -30.38 7.78
CA LYS A 354 28.89 -31.27 6.84
C LYS A 354 29.83 -31.91 5.83
N LEU A 355 30.82 -31.18 5.33
CA LEU A 355 31.86 -31.74 4.46
C LEU A 355 32.65 -32.83 5.19
N ARG A 356 33.10 -32.56 6.43
CA ARG A 356 33.77 -33.55 7.28
C ARG A 356 32.88 -34.77 7.52
N GLN A 357 31.60 -34.57 7.83
CA GLN A 357 30.66 -35.66 8.04
C GLN A 357 30.57 -36.59 6.82
N VAL A 358 30.43 -36.04 5.61
CA VAL A 358 30.38 -36.83 4.37
C VAL A 358 31.65 -37.65 4.19
N LEU A 359 32.82 -37.05 4.41
CA LEU A 359 34.11 -37.74 4.27
C LEU A 359 34.28 -38.85 5.30
N VAL A 360 33.91 -38.60 6.56
CA VAL A 360 34.01 -39.60 7.65
C VAL A 360 33.02 -40.74 7.43
N GLU A 361 31.80 -40.47 7.00
CA GLU A 361 30.81 -41.51 6.66
C GLU A 361 31.33 -42.43 5.55
N HIS A 362 31.91 -41.86 4.50
CA HIS A 362 32.55 -42.62 3.42
C HIS A 362 33.74 -43.47 3.91
N ALA A 363 34.57 -42.91 4.79
CA ALA A 363 35.69 -43.62 5.40
C ALA A 363 35.25 -44.88 6.16
N MET A 364 34.15 -44.75 6.91
CA MET A 364 33.61 -45.83 7.75
C MET A 364 33.03 -46.98 6.92
N THR A 365 32.51 -46.72 5.72
CA THR A 365 31.96 -47.76 4.82
C THR A 365 33.03 -48.56 4.06
N GLU A 366 34.25 -48.04 3.90
CA GLU A 366 35.35 -48.62 3.10
C GLU A 366 36.39 -49.39 3.95
N GLY A 367 35.97 -49.95 5.10
CA GLY A 367 36.83 -50.38 6.22
C GLY A 367 37.96 -51.41 5.99
N GLU A 368 38.07 -52.04 4.81
CA GLU A 368 39.21 -52.90 4.45
C GLU A 368 40.39 -52.10 3.85
N ILE A 369 40.14 -50.94 3.21
CA ILE A 369 41.15 -50.10 2.53
C ILE A 369 41.87 -49.16 3.52
N GLU A 370 41.24 -48.88 4.65
CA GLU A 370 41.74 -48.05 5.76
C GLU A 370 42.98 -48.63 6.48
N LYS A 371 43.21 -49.95 6.40
CA LYS A 371 44.31 -50.63 7.12
C LYS A 371 45.70 -50.32 6.53
N ASN A 372 45.77 -49.75 5.33
CA ASN A 372 47.03 -49.43 4.66
C ASN A 372 47.29 -47.91 4.78
N PRO A 373 48.39 -47.47 5.44
CA PRO A 373 48.63 -46.05 5.72
C PRO A 373 48.74 -45.19 4.46
N ASN A 374 49.14 -45.76 3.32
CA ASN A 374 49.22 -45.04 2.03
C ASN A 374 47.85 -44.87 1.33
N THR A 375 46.78 -45.45 1.87
CA THR A 375 45.40 -45.34 1.36
C THR A 375 44.39 -44.95 2.44
N SER A 376 44.86 -44.55 3.63
CA SER A 376 43.98 -44.15 4.74
C SER A 376 43.21 -42.89 4.38
N ILE A 377 41.89 -42.96 4.52
CA ILE A 377 40.97 -41.90 4.14
C ILE A 377 41.06 -40.74 5.14
N PHE A 378 41.27 -41.04 6.43
CA PHE A 378 41.39 -40.03 7.48
C PHE A 378 42.56 -39.05 7.31
N GLN A 379 43.70 -39.48 6.76
CA GLN A 379 44.82 -38.56 6.50
C GLN A 379 44.49 -37.55 5.38
N ASN A 380 43.73 -37.98 4.37
CA ASN A 380 43.30 -37.12 3.27
C ASN A 380 42.21 -36.12 3.69
N ILE A 381 41.48 -36.37 4.79
CA ILE A 381 40.52 -35.42 5.35
C ILE A 381 41.24 -34.16 5.85
N ALA A 382 42.30 -34.33 6.65
CA ALA A 382 43.07 -33.19 7.14
C ALA A 382 43.69 -32.38 5.99
N ALA A 383 44.25 -33.06 5.00
CA ALA A 383 44.80 -32.42 3.80
C ALA A 383 43.73 -31.69 2.97
N PHE A 384 42.54 -32.27 2.82
CA PHE A 384 41.41 -31.60 2.15
C PHE A 384 40.96 -30.35 2.92
N GLU A 385 40.81 -30.44 4.24
CA GLU A 385 40.37 -29.32 5.06
C GLU A 385 41.40 -28.18 5.09
N ASP A 386 42.70 -28.49 5.12
CA ASP A 386 43.74 -27.47 5.11
C ASP A 386 43.95 -26.82 3.74
N GLU A 387 43.68 -27.53 2.64
CA GLU A 387 43.68 -26.95 1.28
C GLU A 387 42.41 -26.12 1.01
N LEU A 388 41.30 -26.44 1.69
CA LEU A 388 40.03 -25.70 1.59
C LEU A 388 40.04 -24.37 2.36
N LYS A 389 40.87 -24.26 3.40
CA LYS A 389 41.14 -23.00 4.11
C LYS A 389 42.09 -22.13 3.30
#